data_AF-K1ELS4-F1
#
_entry.id   AF-K1ELS4-F1
#
_cell.length_a   1.000
_cell.length_b   1.000
_cell.length_c   1.000
_cell.angle_alpha   90.00
_cell.angle_beta   90.00
_cell.angle_gamma   90.00
#
_symmetry.space_group_name_H-M   'P 1'
#
loop_
_entity.id
_entity.type
_entity.pdbx_description
1 polymer ?
#
loop_
_entity_poly.entity_id
_entity_poly.type
_entity_poly.pdbx_seq_one_letter_code
_entity_poly.pdbx_strand_id
1 'polypeptide(L)'
;MTTFPLPLPSTQPEPQPAVDLGGGTVATLRCAGEVAPFARPVVDRYRRYQEAGETRDRLRTGVGFTFWQLRQDRETQFAITAPDYAAEDFVDATTDDLTLALWIEAAQADVLSRADVDGEEIDLSMRVHFTKAALTVVEKGRTDELVLVRRPSTSEDDSGWLVRTAEKSFLRNKEVEVLAGLLVQSAPYLVPLLTLPTGTVARVAGGRFVGAWATRSADGTVTDADRQLLDADGRGAGAPIGERSPAAPTTETIEEVVDGVTLRARTHPQLAPLAGSVLMAFAAGAAGPLEPGARLQMSYAPYTLEATDEGGVLLVTTPDFSSPEAYRERTTDDLTGALIWQVEQVQKARQAGVDAAPVRATETIAIQSAALDAIVLGEPSAFIMERYELDPGTDTLTDGTRRSGWSIVTPSAQTDEERALRNIDAGELQACDRTFGPYLALPVGSLLQFAGGELQSAHLVDQAKLDEVLARGEYRTMGEVLASGEASRPLFVDAG
;
A
#
# COMPACT_ATOMS: atom_id res chain seq x y z
N MET A 1 16.21 14.98 19.78
CA MET A 1 16.67 14.23 18.59
C MET A 1 16.50 12.76 18.90
N THR A 2 15.59 12.08 18.20
CA THR A 2 15.40 10.64 18.30
C THR A 2 16.50 9.93 17.51
N THR A 3 17.15 8.93 18.10
CA THR A 3 18.17 8.11 17.43
C THR A 3 17.53 7.35 16.26
N PHE A 4 18.26 7.19 15.14
CA PHE A 4 17.79 6.47 13.95
C PHE A 4 18.78 5.38 13.50
N PRO A 5 18.30 4.18 13.12
CA PRO A 5 16.93 3.68 13.29
C PRO A 5 16.48 3.65 14.76
N LEU A 6 15.19 3.41 15.01
CA LEU A 6 14.63 3.34 16.36
C LEU A 6 15.50 2.42 17.24
N PRO A 7 16.05 2.88 18.38
CA PRO A 7 16.91 2.05 19.21
C PRO A 7 16.11 0.90 19.82
N LEU A 8 16.78 -0.24 20.06
CA LEU A 8 16.18 -1.35 20.80
C LEU A 8 15.70 -0.87 22.17
N PRO A 9 14.53 -1.35 22.65
CA PRO A 9 14.04 -1.02 23.99
C PRO A 9 15.06 -1.40 25.05
N SER A 10 15.19 -0.55 26.07
CA SER A 10 16.12 -0.76 27.19
C SER A 10 15.42 -1.20 28.47
N THR A 11 14.08 -1.12 28.51
CA THR A 11 13.29 -1.62 29.62
C THR A 11 13.15 -3.14 29.55
N GLN A 12 12.99 -3.75 30.72
CA GLN A 12 12.80 -5.19 30.82
C GLN A 12 11.38 -5.57 30.38
N PRO A 13 11.20 -6.77 29.79
CA PRO A 13 9.89 -7.25 29.39
C PRO A 13 9.01 -7.57 30.59
N GLU A 14 7.90 -6.85 30.70
CA GLU A 14 6.92 -7.01 31.78
C GLU A 14 5.58 -7.56 31.25
N PRO A 15 4.82 -8.29 32.07
CA PRO A 15 3.45 -8.68 31.72
C PRO A 15 2.60 -7.45 31.44
N GLN A 16 1.95 -7.44 30.27
CA GLN A 16 0.98 -6.42 29.90
C GLN A 16 -0.42 -6.82 30.40
N PRO A 17 -1.37 -5.86 30.49
CA PRO A 17 -2.76 -6.19 30.76
C PRO A 17 -3.28 -7.26 29.79
N ALA A 18 -3.97 -8.26 30.33
CA ALA A 18 -4.59 -9.30 29.49
C ALA A 18 -5.61 -8.65 28.55
N VAL A 19 -5.58 -9.08 27.29
CA VAL A 19 -6.47 -8.59 26.24
C VAL A 19 -7.62 -9.56 26.03
N ASP A 20 -8.83 -9.03 25.92
CA ASP A 20 -10.02 -9.81 25.60
C ASP A 20 -10.05 -10.12 24.10
N LEU A 21 -10.11 -11.41 23.77
CA LEU A 21 -10.29 -11.91 22.41
C LEU A 21 -11.77 -12.16 22.09
N GLY A 22 -12.67 -12.11 23.07
CA GLY A 22 -14.10 -12.38 22.94
C GLY A 22 -14.52 -13.75 23.48
N GLY A 23 -15.79 -13.87 23.87
CA GLY A 23 -16.35 -15.14 24.36
C GLY A 23 -15.78 -15.64 25.69
N GLY A 24 -15.17 -14.75 26.49
CA GLY A 24 -14.48 -15.11 27.74
C GLY A 24 -13.05 -15.63 27.55
N THR A 25 -12.54 -15.59 26.32
CA THR A 25 -11.17 -15.96 25.98
C THR A 25 -10.25 -14.75 26.09
N VAL A 26 -9.13 -14.90 26.80
CA VAL A 26 -8.15 -13.83 26.99
C VAL A 26 -6.78 -14.24 26.47
N ALA A 27 -6.02 -13.27 25.96
CA ALA A 27 -4.61 -13.42 25.64
C ALA A 27 -3.74 -12.58 26.57
N THR A 28 -2.57 -13.11 26.90
CA THR A 28 -1.52 -12.44 27.67
C THR A 28 -0.34 -12.12 26.77
N LEU A 29 0.30 -10.98 27.06
CA LEU A 29 1.43 -10.43 26.33
C LEU A 29 2.51 -10.08 27.35
N ARG A 30 3.77 -10.27 27.01
CA ARG A 30 4.91 -9.80 27.81
C ARG A 30 5.90 -9.10 26.90
N CYS A 31 6.17 -7.83 27.18
CA CYS A 31 7.09 -7.01 26.41
C CYS A 31 7.49 -5.76 27.18
N ALA A 32 8.51 -5.07 26.67
CA ALA A 32 8.86 -3.72 27.08
C ALA A 32 7.69 -2.74 26.83
N GLY A 33 7.45 -1.83 27.78
CA GLY A 33 6.30 -0.93 27.74
C GLY A 33 6.30 0.00 26.51
N GLU A 34 7.47 0.37 25.99
CA GLU A 34 7.59 1.27 24.83
C GLU A 34 7.04 0.67 23.53
N VAL A 35 7.00 -0.66 23.42
CA VAL A 35 6.57 -1.36 22.21
C VAL A 35 5.20 -2.03 22.35
N ALA A 36 4.61 -2.02 23.56
CA ALA A 36 3.30 -2.62 23.82
C ALA A 36 2.18 -2.13 22.87
N PRO A 37 2.09 -0.83 22.48
CA PRO A 37 1.07 -0.37 21.54
C PRO A 37 1.12 -1.05 20.16
N PHE A 38 2.28 -1.54 19.73
CA PHE A 38 2.45 -2.21 18.44
C PHE A 38 1.90 -3.64 18.42
N ALA A 39 1.47 -4.19 19.55
CA ALA A 39 0.84 -5.51 19.61
C ALA A 39 -0.59 -5.52 19.05
N ARG A 40 -1.21 -4.34 18.87
CA ARG A 40 -2.62 -4.22 18.47
C ARG A 40 -2.99 -4.99 17.19
N PRO A 41 -2.26 -4.89 16.07
CA PRO A 41 -2.61 -5.63 14.85
C PRO A 41 -2.64 -7.16 15.05
N VAL A 42 -1.75 -7.67 15.89
CA VAL A 42 -1.68 -9.09 16.25
C VAL A 42 -2.89 -9.51 17.09
N VAL A 43 -3.22 -8.71 18.12
CA VAL A 43 -4.38 -8.94 18.98
C VAL A 43 -5.68 -8.91 18.16
N ASP A 44 -5.83 -7.92 17.28
CA ASP A 44 -7.00 -7.79 16.41
C ASP A 44 -7.13 -8.97 15.44
N ARG A 45 -6.01 -9.55 14.98
CA ARG A 45 -6.02 -10.78 14.18
C ARG A 45 -6.48 -11.99 14.98
N TYR A 46 -6.04 -12.13 16.23
CA TYR A 46 -6.52 -13.21 17.11
C TYR A 46 -7.96 -13.05 17.56
N ARG A 47 -8.46 -11.82 17.72
CA ARG A 47 -9.89 -11.56 17.97
C ARG A 47 -10.75 -12.10 16.83
N ARG A 48 -10.34 -11.86 15.58
CA ARG A 48 -11.04 -12.41 14.40
C ARG A 48 -11.06 -13.93 14.36
N TYR A 49 -9.95 -14.59 14.70
CA TYR A 49 -9.93 -16.06 14.82
C TYR A 49 -10.86 -16.57 15.93
N GLN A 50 -10.97 -15.83 17.04
CA GLN A 50 -11.90 -16.17 18.13
C GLN A 50 -13.36 -16.02 17.71
N GLU A 51 -13.71 -14.93 17.01
CA GLU A 51 -15.04 -14.71 16.45
C GLU A 51 -15.44 -15.80 15.46
N ALA A 52 -14.48 -16.30 14.67
CA ALA A 52 -14.67 -17.43 13.75
C ALA A 52 -14.67 -18.81 14.42
N GLY A 53 -14.39 -18.91 15.72
CA GLY A 53 -14.29 -20.19 16.44
C GLY A 53 -13.04 -21.02 16.09
N GLU A 54 -12.00 -20.38 15.56
CA GLU A 54 -10.75 -21.03 15.09
C GLU A 54 -9.62 -21.00 16.12
N THR A 55 -9.79 -20.28 17.23
CA THR A 55 -8.79 -20.17 18.29
C THR A 55 -8.45 -21.52 18.90
N ARG A 56 -7.16 -21.87 18.86
CA ARG A 56 -6.62 -23.11 19.41
C ARG A 56 -5.15 -22.95 19.77
N ASP A 57 -4.64 -23.87 20.59
CA ASP A 57 -3.21 -23.96 20.87
C ASP A 57 -2.40 -24.07 19.57
N ARG A 58 -1.25 -23.40 19.54
CA ARG A 58 -0.32 -23.31 18.39
C ARG A 58 -0.89 -22.66 17.13
N LEU A 59 -2.02 -21.94 17.22
CA LEU A 59 -2.51 -21.17 16.10
C LEU A 59 -1.50 -20.08 15.72
N ARG A 60 -0.92 -20.20 14.51
CA ARG A 60 0.05 -19.27 13.95
C ARG A 60 -0.61 -18.26 13.05
N THR A 61 -0.04 -17.06 12.99
CA THR A 61 -0.46 -16.03 12.06
C THR A 61 0.69 -15.11 11.67
N GLY A 62 0.80 -14.76 10.39
CA GLY A 62 1.77 -13.78 9.90
C GLY A 62 1.23 -12.37 10.09
N VAL A 63 2.00 -11.50 10.74
CA VAL A 63 1.69 -10.06 10.81
C VAL A 63 3.01 -9.32 10.76
N GLY A 64 3.20 -8.53 9.71
CA GLY A 64 4.43 -7.77 9.48
C GLY A 64 5.61 -8.68 9.21
N PHE A 65 6.75 -8.38 9.83
CA PHE A 65 8.00 -9.08 9.62
C PHE A 65 8.00 -10.51 10.16
N THR A 66 7.13 -10.80 11.12
CA THR A 66 7.20 -12.03 11.92
C THR A 66 5.92 -12.86 11.87
N PHE A 67 6.02 -14.13 12.26
CA PHE A 67 4.84 -14.87 12.70
C PHE A 67 4.62 -14.69 14.20
N TRP A 68 3.38 -14.88 14.62
CA TRP A 68 2.92 -14.91 16.00
C TRP A 68 2.23 -16.25 16.25
N GLN A 69 2.26 -16.74 17.49
CA GLN A 69 1.66 -18.01 17.85
C GLN A 69 0.93 -17.94 19.19
N LEU A 70 -0.27 -18.52 19.28
CA LEU A 70 -0.92 -18.76 20.56
C LEU A 70 -0.33 -19.99 21.26
N ARG A 71 -0.03 -19.84 22.54
CA ARG A 71 0.26 -20.95 23.46
C ARG A 71 -0.85 -21.01 24.50
N GLN A 72 -1.54 -22.14 24.61
CA GLN A 72 -2.62 -22.29 25.57
C GLN A 72 -2.05 -22.51 26.98
N ASP A 73 -2.32 -21.57 27.90
CA ASP A 73 -1.92 -21.68 29.31
C ASP A 73 -3.05 -22.31 30.15
N ARG A 74 -4.31 -21.97 29.85
CA ARG A 74 -5.52 -22.56 30.45
C ARG A 74 -6.65 -22.67 29.41
N GLU A 75 -7.77 -23.28 29.79
CA GLU A 75 -8.91 -23.55 28.89
C GLU A 75 -9.33 -22.33 28.05
N THR A 76 -9.43 -21.14 28.65
CA THR A 76 -9.79 -19.89 27.96
C THR A 76 -8.69 -18.82 28.03
N GLN A 77 -7.44 -19.22 28.32
CA GLN A 77 -6.31 -18.29 28.48
C GLN A 77 -5.14 -18.70 27.59
N PHE A 78 -4.70 -17.77 26.76
CA PHE A 78 -3.57 -17.96 25.86
C PHE A 78 -2.45 -16.95 26.16
N ALA A 79 -1.22 -17.33 25.87
CA ALA A 79 -0.09 -16.41 25.73
C ALA A 79 0.20 -16.22 24.23
N ILE A 80 0.39 -14.98 23.80
CA ILE A 80 0.93 -14.70 22.47
C ILE A 80 2.45 -14.86 22.57
N THR A 81 3.01 -15.58 21.61
CA THR A 81 4.45 -15.87 21.48
C THR A 81 4.93 -15.48 20.09
N ALA A 82 6.23 -15.21 19.96
CA ALA A 82 6.90 -14.89 18.70
C ALA A 82 8.16 -15.78 18.54
N PRO A 83 8.76 -15.86 17.33
CA PRO A 83 10.07 -16.47 17.13
C PRO A 83 11.08 -16.06 18.19
N ASP A 84 11.77 -17.04 18.76
CA ASP A 84 12.95 -16.77 19.57
C ASP A 84 14.13 -16.51 18.64
N TYR A 85 14.30 -15.24 18.25
CA TYR A 85 15.42 -14.80 17.44
C TYR A 85 16.76 -14.95 18.13
N ALA A 86 16.89 -15.46 19.36
CA ALA A 86 18.19 -15.84 19.94
C ALA A 86 18.50 -17.34 19.76
N ALA A 87 17.51 -18.15 19.39
CA ALA A 87 17.69 -19.58 19.14
C ALA A 87 18.39 -19.84 17.79
N GLU A 88 19.14 -20.94 17.71
CA GLU A 88 19.76 -21.39 16.45
C GLU A 88 18.69 -21.76 15.40
N ASP A 89 17.53 -22.27 15.84
CA ASP A 89 16.37 -22.60 15.02
C ASP A 89 15.15 -21.76 15.43
N PHE A 90 15.23 -20.47 15.13
CA PHE A 90 14.20 -19.48 15.47
C PHE A 90 12.85 -19.72 14.76
N VAL A 91 12.80 -20.61 13.75
CA VAL A 91 11.56 -20.96 13.03
C VAL A 91 10.64 -21.83 13.89
N ASP A 92 11.22 -22.69 14.73
CA ASP A 92 10.49 -23.60 15.61
C ASP A 92 10.50 -23.16 17.08
N ALA A 93 11.55 -22.45 17.51
CA ALA A 93 11.63 -21.88 18.86
C ALA A 93 10.76 -20.63 18.99
N THR A 94 9.95 -20.57 20.05
CA THR A 94 9.11 -19.40 20.36
C THR A 94 9.36 -18.91 21.77
N THR A 95 9.25 -17.60 21.97
CA THR A 95 9.39 -16.90 23.26
C THR A 95 8.13 -16.12 23.59
N ASP A 96 7.85 -15.93 24.89
CA ASP A 96 6.81 -15.03 25.37
C ASP A 96 7.31 -13.59 25.56
N ASP A 97 8.62 -13.34 25.41
CA ASP A 97 9.16 -11.99 25.34
C ASP A 97 9.00 -11.43 23.92
N LEU A 98 7.95 -10.62 23.73
CA LEU A 98 7.60 -10.05 22.44
C LEU A 98 8.38 -8.77 22.12
N THR A 99 9.29 -8.33 22.99
CA THR A 99 9.96 -7.04 22.89
C THR A 99 10.68 -6.85 21.56
N LEU A 100 11.46 -7.85 21.14
CA LEU A 100 12.24 -7.76 19.92
C LEU A 100 11.35 -7.78 18.67
N ALA A 101 10.35 -8.68 18.63
CA ALA A 101 9.40 -8.77 17.54
C ALA A 101 8.60 -7.47 17.36
N LEU A 102 8.06 -6.92 18.45
CA LEU A 102 7.31 -5.66 18.42
C LEU A 102 8.21 -4.45 18.12
N TRP A 103 9.47 -4.47 18.53
CA TRP A 103 10.43 -3.44 18.12
C TRP A 103 10.69 -3.45 16.62
N ILE A 104 10.77 -4.62 15.97
CA ILE A 104 10.94 -4.70 14.51
C ILE A 104 9.76 -4.00 13.82
N GLU A 105 8.53 -4.32 14.21
CA GLU A 105 7.31 -3.68 13.68
C GLU A 105 7.36 -2.15 13.89
N ALA A 106 7.73 -1.72 15.11
CA ALA A 106 7.84 -0.30 15.44
C ALA A 106 8.93 0.41 14.62
N ALA A 107 10.08 -0.22 14.43
CA ALA A 107 11.22 0.36 13.74
C ALA A 107 10.96 0.44 12.23
N GLN A 108 10.35 -0.58 11.63
CA GLN A 108 9.94 -0.56 10.23
C GLN A 108 8.87 0.50 9.97
N ALA A 109 7.85 0.57 10.84
CA ALA A 109 6.84 1.63 10.76
C ALA A 109 7.47 3.04 10.90
N ASP A 110 8.48 3.22 11.76
CA ASP A 110 9.16 4.51 11.93
C ASP A 110 9.96 4.91 10.68
N VAL A 111 10.63 3.95 10.03
CA VAL A 111 11.34 4.17 8.77
C VAL A 111 10.38 4.65 7.68
N LEU A 112 9.27 3.94 7.45
CA LEU A 112 8.26 4.31 6.45
C LEU A 112 7.62 5.66 6.77
N SER A 113 7.24 5.87 8.03
CA SER A 113 6.63 7.11 8.51
C SER A 113 7.52 8.32 8.28
N ARG A 114 8.84 8.20 8.51
CA ARG A 114 9.78 9.31 8.29
C ARG A 114 10.07 9.53 6.82
N ALA A 115 10.13 8.45 6.03
CA ALA A 115 10.37 8.51 4.60
C ALA A 115 9.15 9.06 3.82
N ASP A 116 7.95 9.00 4.41
CA ASP A 116 6.68 9.36 3.78
C ASP A 116 6.42 8.54 2.51
N VAL A 117 6.56 7.22 2.65
CA VAL A 117 6.35 6.23 1.59
C VAL A 117 5.56 5.05 2.12
N ASP A 118 4.83 4.38 1.23
CA ASP A 118 4.27 3.07 1.51
C ASP A 118 5.39 2.01 1.51
N GLY A 119 5.30 1.07 2.45
CA GLY A 119 6.24 -0.03 2.54
C GLY A 119 5.83 -1.21 1.67
N GLU A 120 6.81 -2.03 1.33
CA GLU A 120 6.56 -3.36 0.77
C GLU A 120 6.68 -4.42 1.86
N GLU A 121 5.87 -5.47 1.75
CA GLU A 121 5.88 -6.58 2.69
C GLU A 121 7.22 -7.32 2.61
N ILE A 122 7.77 -7.62 3.79
CA ILE A 122 8.89 -8.52 3.93
C ILE A 122 8.71 -9.30 5.23
N ASP A 123 8.85 -10.62 5.18
CA ASP A 123 8.83 -11.47 6.36
C ASP A 123 10.18 -12.14 6.63
N LEU A 124 10.30 -12.72 7.83
CA LEU A 124 11.50 -13.38 8.34
C LEU A 124 12.02 -14.53 7.46
N SER A 125 11.19 -15.10 6.58
CA SER A 125 11.48 -16.24 5.72
C SER A 125 11.97 -15.84 4.33
N MET A 126 11.81 -14.57 3.95
CA MET A 126 12.30 -14.07 2.67
C MET A 126 13.83 -13.99 2.63
N ARG A 127 14.40 -14.27 1.45
CA ARG A 127 15.84 -14.29 1.17
C ARG A 127 16.35 -12.89 0.85
N VAL A 128 17.38 -12.46 1.57
CA VAL A 128 18.17 -11.25 1.32
C VAL A 128 19.49 -11.67 0.68
N HIS A 129 19.81 -11.11 -0.48
CA HIS A 129 21.04 -11.41 -1.19
C HIS A 129 22.20 -10.58 -0.64
N PHE A 130 23.31 -11.23 -0.31
CA PHE A 130 24.54 -10.59 0.10
C PHE A 130 25.67 -10.94 -0.86
N THR A 131 26.50 -9.97 -1.23
CA THR A 131 27.84 -10.31 -1.73
C THR A 131 28.68 -10.91 -0.59
N LYS A 132 29.59 -11.84 -0.89
CA LYS A 132 30.53 -12.36 0.12
C LYS A 132 31.32 -11.27 0.85
N ALA A 133 31.62 -10.16 0.17
CA ALA A 133 32.25 -9.00 0.78
C ALA A 133 31.35 -8.38 1.86
N ALA A 134 30.10 -8.07 1.53
CA ALA A 134 29.12 -7.52 2.48
C ALA A 134 28.83 -8.46 3.65
N LEU A 135 28.66 -9.77 3.37
CA LEU A 135 28.46 -10.74 4.44
C LEU A 135 29.65 -10.78 5.41
N THR A 136 30.89 -10.66 4.90
CA THR A 136 32.08 -10.55 5.76
C THR A 136 32.03 -9.30 6.66
N VAL A 137 31.48 -8.19 6.16
CA VAL A 137 31.36 -6.95 6.96
C VAL A 137 30.41 -7.17 8.13
N VAL A 138 29.26 -7.80 7.88
CA VAL A 138 28.27 -8.16 8.90
C VAL A 138 28.84 -9.16 9.91
N GLU A 139 29.32 -10.31 9.45
CA GLU A 139 29.79 -11.40 10.33
C GLU A 139 31.01 -11.01 11.18
N LYS A 140 31.88 -10.14 10.67
CA LYS A 140 33.12 -9.74 11.36
C LYS A 140 33.05 -8.35 11.98
N GLY A 141 31.89 -7.68 11.92
CA GLY A 141 31.71 -6.33 12.45
C GLY A 141 32.70 -5.31 11.87
N ARG A 142 32.98 -5.36 10.56
CA ARG A 142 33.86 -4.39 9.91
C ARG A 142 33.17 -3.03 9.71
N THR A 143 33.95 -1.99 9.47
CA THR A 143 33.46 -0.62 9.29
C THR A 143 33.22 -0.22 7.84
N ASP A 144 33.46 -1.12 6.89
CA ASP A 144 33.21 -0.86 5.47
C ASP A 144 31.75 -0.48 5.22
N GLU A 145 31.54 0.38 4.24
CA GLU A 145 30.21 0.84 3.88
C GLU A 145 29.45 -0.24 3.09
N LEU A 146 28.22 -0.50 3.55
CA LEU A 146 27.23 -1.33 2.91
C LEU A 146 26.25 -0.47 2.10
N VAL A 147 25.95 -0.94 0.90
CA VAL A 147 24.92 -0.41 0.01
C VAL A 147 23.87 -1.50 -0.15
N LEU A 148 22.65 -1.19 0.30
CA LEU A 148 21.48 -2.01 0.16
C LEU A 148 20.70 -1.49 -1.04
N VAL A 149 20.40 -2.36 -2.00
CA VAL A 149 19.64 -2.02 -3.21
C VAL A 149 18.40 -2.89 -3.23
N ARG A 150 17.22 -2.27 -3.16
CA ARG A 150 15.94 -2.97 -3.33
C ARG A 150 15.60 -3.04 -4.81
N ARG A 151 15.61 -4.25 -5.33
CA ARG A 151 15.29 -4.59 -6.71
C ARG A 151 13.94 -5.31 -6.74
N PRO A 152 13.25 -5.36 -7.90
CA PRO A 152 12.07 -6.20 -8.03
C PRO A 152 12.39 -7.64 -7.63
N SER A 153 11.57 -8.23 -6.77
CA SER A 153 11.69 -9.63 -6.36
C SER A 153 11.55 -10.56 -7.55
N THR A 154 12.32 -11.66 -7.56
CA THR A 154 12.27 -12.67 -8.61
C THR A 154 11.39 -13.88 -8.28
N SER A 155 10.96 -14.00 -7.01
CA SER A 155 10.06 -15.03 -6.50
C SER A 155 9.44 -14.58 -5.16
N GLU A 156 8.42 -15.29 -4.67
CA GLU A 156 7.73 -15.01 -3.40
C GLU A 156 8.66 -15.06 -2.17
N ASP A 157 9.70 -15.88 -2.24
CA ASP A 157 10.70 -16.04 -1.19
C ASP A 157 11.94 -15.15 -1.40
N ASP A 158 11.97 -14.31 -2.44
CA ASP A 158 13.02 -13.33 -2.69
C ASP A 158 12.57 -11.95 -2.18
N SER A 159 13.32 -11.39 -1.24
CA SER A 159 13.02 -10.06 -0.71
C SER A 159 13.37 -8.92 -1.68
N GLY A 160 14.04 -9.21 -2.79
CA GLY A 160 14.52 -8.19 -3.73
C GLY A 160 15.73 -7.39 -3.22
N TRP A 161 16.13 -7.56 -1.96
CA TRP A 161 17.28 -6.85 -1.39
C TRP A 161 18.61 -7.47 -1.81
N LEU A 162 19.51 -6.62 -2.31
CA LEU A 162 20.93 -6.92 -2.46
C LEU A 162 21.77 -6.03 -1.55
N VAL A 163 22.59 -6.66 -0.73
CA VAL A 163 23.58 -6.00 0.12
C VAL A 163 24.99 -6.22 -0.44
N ARG A 164 25.66 -5.12 -0.75
CA ARG A 164 27.03 -5.10 -1.27
C ARG A 164 27.88 -4.08 -0.53
N THR A 165 29.20 -4.19 -0.66
CA THR A 165 30.09 -3.11 -0.23
C THR A 165 30.05 -1.96 -1.24
N ALA A 166 30.26 -0.72 -0.78
CA ALA A 166 30.38 0.45 -1.65
C ALA A 166 31.55 0.28 -2.63
N GLU A 167 32.70 -0.18 -2.13
CA GLU A 167 33.85 -0.56 -2.95
C GLU A 167 33.66 -1.96 -3.53
N LYS A 168 33.73 -2.10 -4.86
CA LYS A 168 33.62 -3.39 -5.54
C LYS A 168 34.85 -4.25 -5.26
N SER A 169 34.65 -5.41 -4.65
CA SER A 169 35.72 -6.40 -4.43
C SER A 169 35.72 -7.46 -5.53
N PHE A 170 36.63 -7.34 -6.49
CA PHE A 170 36.76 -8.28 -7.62
C PHE A 170 36.87 -9.77 -7.21
N LEU A 171 37.37 -10.07 -6.00
CA LEU A 171 37.54 -11.44 -5.49
C LEU A 171 36.34 -11.98 -4.68
N ARG A 172 35.33 -11.15 -4.34
CA ARG A 172 34.24 -11.51 -3.41
C ARG A 172 32.86 -11.01 -3.87
N ASN A 173 32.65 -10.88 -5.17
CA ASN A 173 31.37 -10.47 -5.76
C ASN A 173 30.34 -11.61 -5.87
N LYS A 174 30.66 -12.84 -5.45
CA LYS A 174 29.67 -13.93 -5.44
C LYS A 174 28.56 -13.60 -4.45
N GLU A 175 27.32 -13.72 -4.89
CA GLU A 175 26.13 -13.56 -4.05
C GLU A 175 25.86 -14.85 -3.25
N VAL A 176 25.31 -14.66 -2.05
CA VAL A 176 24.84 -15.69 -1.13
C VAL A 176 23.52 -15.21 -0.53
N GLU A 177 22.63 -16.15 -0.25
CA GLU A 177 21.29 -15.87 0.27
C GLU A 177 21.28 -16.04 1.79
N VAL A 178 20.63 -15.11 2.47
CA VAL A 178 20.46 -15.11 3.94
C VAL A 178 18.99 -14.82 4.24
N LEU A 179 18.35 -15.62 5.09
CA LEU A 179 16.98 -15.34 5.52
C LEU A 179 16.93 -14.01 6.28
N ALA A 180 15.90 -13.21 6.04
CA ALA A 180 15.74 -11.91 6.70
C ALA A 180 15.73 -12.05 8.23
N GLY A 181 15.11 -13.11 8.78
CA GLY A 181 15.10 -13.38 10.21
C GLY A 181 16.48 -13.58 10.84
N LEU A 182 17.47 -14.09 10.08
CA LEU A 182 18.86 -14.22 10.56
C LEU A 182 19.57 -12.87 10.72
N LEU A 183 19.08 -11.83 10.04
CA LEU A 183 19.61 -10.47 10.18
C LEU A 183 19.26 -9.86 11.53
N VAL A 184 18.20 -10.33 12.20
CA VAL A 184 17.80 -9.82 13.53
C VAL A 184 18.94 -10.00 14.56
N GLN A 185 19.67 -11.11 14.50
CA GLN A 185 20.85 -11.31 15.36
C GLN A 185 22.11 -10.65 14.80
N SER A 186 22.38 -10.86 13.51
CA SER A 186 23.69 -10.57 12.92
C SER A 186 23.85 -9.11 12.46
N ALA A 187 22.76 -8.49 12.03
CA ALA A 187 22.72 -7.11 11.54
C ALA A 187 21.36 -6.43 11.85
N PRO A 188 20.95 -6.30 13.12
CA PRO A 188 19.65 -5.73 13.48
C PRO A 188 19.44 -4.31 12.95
N TYR A 189 20.52 -3.56 12.71
CA TYR A 189 20.46 -2.22 12.13
C TYR A 189 20.00 -2.19 10.66
N LEU A 190 19.99 -3.32 9.95
CA LEU A 190 19.47 -3.43 8.58
C LEU A 190 17.98 -3.74 8.54
N VAL A 191 17.46 -4.46 9.53
CA VAL A 191 16.07 -4.96 9.56
C VAL A 191 15.01 -3.85 9.40
N PRO A 192 15.14 -2.68 10.06
CA PRO A 192 14.19 -1.58 9.87
C PRO A 192 14.12 -1.06 8.43
N LEU A 193 15.21 -1.18 7.67
CA LEU A 193 15.29 -0.67 6.30
C LEU A 193 14.62 -1.60 5.30
N LEU A 194 14.38 -2.86 5.67
CA LEU A 194 13.96 -3.89 4.72
C LEU A 194 12.53 -3.68 4.18
N THR A 195 11.72 -2.87 4.84
CA THR A 195 10.35 -2.54 4.41
C THR A 195 10.30 -1.43 3.36
N LEU A 196 11.42 -0.75 3.09
CA LEU A 196 11.48 0.30 2.07
C LEU A 196 11.18 -0.27 0.67
N PRO A 197 10.47 0.50 -0.17
CA PRO A 197 9.93 0.02 -1.43
C PRO A 197 11.01 -0.26 -2.49
N THR A 198 10.63 -1.00 -3.53
CA THR A 198 11.45 -1.24 -4.71
C THR A 198 11.95 0.05 -5.34
N GLY A 199 13.20 0.03 -5.85
CA GLY A 199 13.88 1.22 -6.31
C GLY A 199 14.58 2.01 -5.20
N THR A 200 14.53 1.54 -3.94
CA THR A 200 15.27 2.19 -2.85
C THR A 200 16.71 1.74 -2.79
N VAL A 201 17.62 2.70 -2.54
CA VAL A 201 18.98 2.44 -2.07
C VAL A 201 19.15 2.99 -0.66
N ALA A 202 19.63 2.15 0.26
CA ALA A 202 20.02 2.57 1.59
C ALA A 202 21.52 2.35 1.80
N ARG A 203 22.18 3.28 2.51
CA ARG A 203 23.61 3.21 2.81
C ARG A 203 23.85 3.15 4.31
N VAL A 204 24.76 2.27 4.72
CA VAL A 204 25.12 2.04 6.12
C VAL A 204 26.63 1.91 6.24
N ALA A 205 27.26 2.64 7.16
CA ALA A 205 28.70 2.58 7.39
C ALA A 205 28.99 2.31 8.88
N GLY A 206 29.76 1.26 9.16
CA GLY A 206 30.07 0.86 10.55
C GLY A 206 28.84 0.64 11.42
N GLY A 207 27.78 0.05 10.84
CA GLY A 207 26.49 -0.18 11.52
C GLY A 207 25.64 1.06 11.74
N ARG A 208 26.05 2.22 11.21
CA ARG A 208 25.29 3.48 11.28
C ARG A 208 24.64 3.81 9.94
N PHE A 209 23.39 4.26 10.00
CA PHE A 209 22.69 4.76 8.83
C PHE A 209 23.38 5.99 8.24
N VAL A 210 23.44 6.05 6.92
CA VAL A 210 24.03 7.16 6.16
C VAL A 210 22.97 7.92 5.37
N GLY A 211 21.93 7.22 4.91
CA GLY A 211 20.81 7.81 4.17
C GLY A 211 20.09 6.76 3.33
N ALA A 212 18.93 7.15 2.82
CA ALA A 212 18.16 6.37 1.84
C ALA A 212 17.65 7.28 0.71
N TRP A 213 17.62 6.73 -0.51
CA TRP A 213 17.24 7.43 -1.73
C TRP A 213 16.33 6.54 -2.57
N ALA A 214 15.32 7.14 -3.20
CA ALA A 214 14.61 6.53 -4.30
C ALA A 214 15.43 6.74 -5.57
N THR A 215 15.81 5.65 -6.24
CA THR A 215 16.64 5.68 -7.43
C THR A 215 16.08 4.83 -8.55
N ARG A 216 16.35 5.27 -9.78
CA ARG A 216 16.08 4.49 -11.00
C ARG A 216 17.24 3.60 -11.39
N SER A 217 18.39 3.66 -10.69
CA SER A 217 19.56 2.86 -11.05
C SER A 217 19.44 1.42 -10.56
N ALA A 218 19.41 0.48 -11.49
CA ALA A 218 19.40 -0.96 -11.19
C ALA A 218 20.65 -1.45 -10.43
N ASP A 219 21.77 -0.73 -10.53
CA ASP A 219 23.01 -1.07 -9.81
C ASP A 219 23.13 -0.38 -8.44
N GLY A 220 22.17 0.48 -8.09
CA GLY A 220 22.13 1.24 -6.85
C GLY A 220 23.11 2.41 -6.78
N THR A 221 23.57 2.92 -7.92
CA THR A 221 24.31 4.20 -7.99
C THR A 221 23.35 5.36 -7.69
N VAL A 222 23.68 6.13 -6.65
CA VAL A 222 22.96 7.35 -6.27
C VAL A 222 23.60 8.56 -6.96
N THR A 223 22.76 9.41 -7.54
CA THR A 223 23.10 10.62 -8.29
C THR A 223 22.34 11.82 -7.72
N ASP A 224 22.73 13.04 -8.13
CA ASP A 224 22.06 14.27 -7.68
C ASP A 224 20.59 14.38 -8.15
N ALA A 225 20.18 13.56 -9.12
CA ALA A 225 18.80 13.49 -9.61
C ALA A 225 17.90 12.56 -8.77
N ASP A 226 18.49 11.71 -7.91
CA ASP A 226 17.74 10.78 -7.09
C ASP A 226 17.11 11.49 -5.88
N ARG A 227 15.86 11.16 -5.57
CA ARG A 227 15.14 11.77 -4.45
C ARG A 227 15.63 11.18 -3.15
N GLN A 228 16.16 12.02 -2.26
CA GLN A 228 16.48 11.62 -0.90
C GLN A 228 15.18 11.35 -0.12
N LEU A 229 15.04 10.13 0.40
CA LEU A 229 13.94 9.72 1.26
C LEU A 229 14.25 10.03 2.72
N LEU A 230 15.48 9.74 3.15
CA LEU A 230 15.96 9.92 4.52
C LEU A 230 17.40 10.45 4.52
N ASP A 231 17.66 11.48 5.32
CA ASP A 231 19.01 11.98 5.60
C ASP A 231 19.79 11.07 6.58
N ALA A 232 21.05 11.40 6.87
CA ALA A 232 21.88 10.59 7.78
C ALA A 232 21.35 10.51 9.23
N ASP A 233 20.50 11.45 9.63
CA ASP A 233 19.81 11.46 10.93
C ASP A 233 18.44 10.74 10.86
N GLY A 234 18.10 10.17 9.70
CA GLY A 234 16.82 9.53 9.43
C GLY A 234 15.65 10.51 9.32
N ARG A 235 15.89 11.77 8.94
CA ARG A 235 14.81 12.74 8.65
C ARG A 235 14.42 12.64 7.19
N GLY A 236 13.12 12.53 6.95
CA GLY A 236 12.51 12.65 5.62
C GLY A 236 11.35 13.64 5.64
N ALA A 237 10.45 13.52 4.68
CA ALA A 237 9.28 14.40 4.58
C ALA A 237 8.22 14.12 5.66
N GLY A 238 8.25 12.94 6.28
CA GLY A 238 7.28 12.52 7.28
C GLY A 238 7.76 12.64 8.73
N ALA A 239 6.83 12.55 9.68
CA ALA A 239 7.11 12.74 11.11
C ALA A 239 7.58 11.45 11.82
N PRO A 240 8.49 11.52 12.81
CA PRO A 240 8.86 10.38 13.65
C PRO A 240 7.67 9.83 14.45
N ILE A 241 7.65 8.51 14.72
CA ILE A 241 6.54 7.91 15.49
C ILE A 241 6.44 8.50 16.91
N GLY A 242 7.54 8.83 17.58
CA GLY A 242 7.52 9.40 18.93
C GLY A 242 7.08 10.87 19.02
N GLU A 243 7.06 11.60 17.90
CA GLU A 243 6.49 12.95 17.80
C GLU A 243 5.03 12.91 17.31
N ARG A 244 4.55 11.74 16.87
CA ARG A 244 3.12 11.47 16.78
C ARG A 244 2.60 11.30 18.20
N SER A 245 1.68 12.17 18.62
CA SER A 245 0.86 11.97 19.82
C SER A 245 0.30 10.53 19.82
N PRO A 246 0.19 9.85 20.98
CA PRO A 246 -0.15 8.42 21.07
C PRO A 246 -1.35 8.13 20.16
N ALA A 247 -1.10 7.28 19.16
CA ALA A 247 -1.97 6.95 18.03
C ALA A 247 -3.30 7.71 18.07
N ALA A 248 -3.34 8.87 17.42
CA ALA A 248 -4.62 9.41 16.95
C ALA A 248 -5.37 8.24 16.29
N PRO A 249 -6.67 8.07 16.57
CA PRO A 249 -7.44 6.95 16.03
C PRO A 249 -7.12 6.77 14.54
N THR A 250 -6.74 5.56 14.11
CA THR A 250 -6.53 5.25 12.67
C THR A 250 -7.77 5.62 11.86
N THR A 251 -8.93 5.59 12.52
CA THR A 251 -10.16 6.23 12.10
C THR A 251 -10.87 6.85 13.30
N GLU A 252 -11.47 8.02 13.11
CA GLU A 252 -12.40 8.63 14.06
C GLU A 252 -13.86 8.39 13.62
N THR A 253 -14.75 8.32 14.60
CA THR A 253 -16.19 8.24 14.35
C THR A 253 -16.74 9.65 14.17
N ILE A 254 -17.47 9.86 13.09
CA ILE A 254 -18.25 11.06 12.84
C ILE A 254 -19.73 10.73 12.94
N GLU A 255 -20.50 11.65 13.51
CA GLU A 255 -21.93 11.52 13.68
C GLU A 255 -22.63 12.81 13.26
N GLU A 256 -23.82 12.67 12.68
CA GLU A 256 -24.73 13.77 12.36
C GLU A 256 -26.14 13.37 12.81
N VAL A 257 -26.79 14.23 13.60
CA VAL A 257 -28.13 13.95 14.13
C VAL A 257 -29.16 14.81 13.41
N VAL A 258 -30.14 14.17 12.78
CA VAL A 258 -31.19 14.82 11.98
C VAL A 258 -32.52 14.12 12.22
N ASP A 259 -33.54 14.89 12.57
CA ASP A 259 -34.91 14.40 12.83
C ASP A 259 -35.01 13.20 13.79
N GLY A 260 -34.10 13.13 14.77
CA GLY A 260 -34.05 12.04 15.76
C GLY A 260 -33.36 10.76 15.27
N VAL A 261 -32.79 10.77 14.07
CA VAL A 261 -31.92 9.72 13.53
C VAL A 261 -30.47 10.18 13.61
N THR A 262 -29.58 9.29 14.06
CA THR A 262 -28.12 9.51 14.07
C THR A 262 -27.52 8.81 12.86
N LEU A 263 -26.91 9.56 11.96
CA LEU A 263 -26.07 9.02 10.90
C LEU A 263 -24.65 8.88 11.45
N ARG A 264 -24.02 7.72 11.24
CA ARG A 264 -22.68 7.43 11.78
C ARG A 264 -21.77 6.83 10.71
N ALA A 265 -20.51 7.24 10.71
CA ALA A 265 -19.45 6.62 9.91
C ALA A 265 -18.10 6.71 10.64
N ARG A 266 -17.13 5.92 10.17
CA ARG A 266 -15.72 6.00 10.58
C ARG A 266 -14.88 6.52 9.41
N THR A 267 -13.83 7.29 9.69
CA THR A 267 -12.88 7.72 8.65
C THR A 267 -11.55 8.16 9.25
N HIS A 268 -10.47 8.16 8.46
CA HIS A 268 -9.21 8.76 8.87
C HIS A 268 -9.40 10.26 9.25
N PRO A 269 -8.80 10.76 10.35
CA PRO A 269 -9.08 12.12 10.83
C PRO A 269 -8.84 13.26 9.82
N GLN A 270 -7.89 13.09 8.91
CA GLN A 270 -7.64 14.10 7.85
C GLN A 270 -8.76 14.18 6.80
N LEU A 271 -9.62 13.16 6.71
CA LEU A 271 -10.73 13.04 5.77
C LEU A 271 -12.09 13.33 6.42
N ALA A 272 -12.14 13.56 7.75
CA ALA A 272 -13.37 13.82 8.48
C ALA A 272 -14.24 14.96 7.94
N PRO A 273 -13.69 16.09 7.43
CA PRO A 273 -14.51 17.11 6.77
C PRO A 273 -15.24 16.59 5.53
N LEU A 274 -14.62 15.70 4.75
CA LEU A 274 -15.23 15.10 3.57
C LEU A 274 -16.29 14.07 3.97
N ALA A 275 -15.98 13.23 4.96
CA ALA A 275 -16.92 12.26 5.49
C ALA A 275 -18.15 12.95 6.11
N GLY A 276 -17.96 14.05 6.84
CA GLY A 276 -19.04 14.90 7.35
C GLY A 276 -19.91 15.48 6.24
N SER A 277 -19.32 15.80 5.07
CA SER A 277 -20.07 16.24 3.89
C SER A 277 -20.96 15.13 3.32
N VAL A 278 -20.55 13.86 3.41
CA VAL A 278 -21.39 12.70 3.04
C VAL A 278 -22.61 12.62 3.97
N LEU A 279 -22.38 12.67 5.29
CA LEU A 279 -23.46 12.61 6.29
C LEU A 279 -24.43 13.79 6.13
N MET A 280 -23.92 15.01 5.94
CA MET A 280 -24.72 16.21 5.69
C MET A 280 -25.56 16.08 4.41
N ALA A 281 -25.05 15.44 3.35
CA ALA A 281 -25.81 15.24 2.12
C ALA A 281 -27.00 14.29 2.33
N PHE A 282 -26.82 13.21 3.10
CA PHE A 282 -27.95 12.39 3.54
C PHE A 282 -28.94 13.18 4.39
N ALA A 283 -28.45 13.91 5.40
CA ALA A 283 -29.29 14.73 6.28
C ALA A 283 -30.08 15.81 5.52
N ALA A 284 -29.51 16.35 4.44
CA ALA A 284 -30.18 17.31 3.55
C ALA A 284 -31.20 16.66 2.60
N GLY A 285 -31.38 15.33 2.66
CA GLY A 285 -32.34 14.59 1.84
C GLY A 285 -31.86 14.26 0.44
N ALA A 286 -30.56 14.33 0.14
CA ALA A 286 -30.02 14.06 -1.21
C ALA A 286 -30.29 12.62 -1.68
N ALA A 287 -30.47 11.67 -0.76
CA ALA A 287 -30.80 10.27 -1.03
C ALA A 287 -32.29 9.93 -0.81
N GLY A 288 -33.14 10.92 -0.52
CA GLY A 288 -34.51 10.70 -0.07
C GLY A 288 -34.61 10.50 1.45
N PRO A 289 -35.64 9.77 1.93
CA PRO A 289 -35.85 9.50 3.36
C PRO A 289 -34.66 8.78 4.02
N LEU A 290 -34.43 9.08 5.30
CA LEU A 290 -33.39 8.44 6.11
C LEU A 290 -33.84 7.06 6.57
N GLU A 291 -33.80 6.10 5.65
CA GLU A 291 -34.19 4.71 5.88
C GLU A 291 -33.09 3.76 5.40
N PRO A 292 -32.97 2.56 5.99
CA PRO A 292 -32.04 1.54 5.50
C PRO A 292 -32.24 1.25 4.02
N GLY A 293 -31.14 1.23 3.26
CA GLY A 293 -31.12 1.05 1.81
C GLY A 293 -31.20 2.35 1.01
N ALA A 294 -31.37 3.52 1.64
CA ALA A 294 -31.23 4.81 0.95
C ALA A 294 -29.81 4.94 0.38
N ARG A 295 -29.70 5.33 -0.90
CA ARG A 295 -28.44 5.40 -1.64
C ARG A 295 -28.12 6.82 -2.06
N LEU A 296 -26.88 7.22 -1.80
CA LEU A 296 -26.30 8.47 -2.24
C LEU A 296 -25.13 8.15 -3.17
N GLN A 297 -25.22 8.56 -4.43
CA GLN A 297 -24.04 8.61 -5.28
C GLN A 297 -23.36 9.97 -5.07
N MET A 298 -22.15 9.98 -4.52
CA MET A 298 -21.38 11.21 -4.37
C MET A 298 -19.94 10.98 -4.79
N SER A 299 -19.44 11.84 -5.68
CA SER A 299 -18.07 11.76 -6.20
C SER A 299 -17.77 10.35 -6.78
N TYR A 300 -16.72 9.70 -6.27
CA TYR A 300 -16.21 8.43 -6.77
C TYR A 300 -17.09 7.24 -6.34
N ALA A 301 -17.47 7.14 -5.07
CA ALA A 301 -18.12 5.94 -4.53
C ALA A 301 -19.62 6.11 -4.28
N PRO A 302 -20.41 5.02 -4.35
CA PRO A 302 -21.75 5.01 -3.77
C PRO A 302 -21.67 4.88 -2.24
N TYR A 303 -22.63 5.51 -1.57
CA TYR A 303 -22.85 5.39 -0.14
C TYR A 303 -24.27 4.89 0.13
N THR A 304 -24.45 4.06 1.15
CA THR A 304 -25.74 3.46 1.51
C THR A 304 -25.99 3.61 3.00
N LEU A 305 -27.25 3.78 3.40
CA LEU A 305 -27.64 3.70 4.82
C LEU A 305 -27.92 2.25 5.22
N GLU A 306 -27.33 1.80 6.31
CA GLU A 306 -27.57 0.48 6.90
C GLU A 306 -28.13 0.61 8.31
N ALA A 307 -29.10 -0.25 8.64
CA ALA A 307 -29.65 -0.31 9.99
C ALA A 307 -28.61 -0.85 10.97
N THR A 308 -28.68 -0.38 12.21
CA THR A 308 -27.96 -0.99 13.33
C THR A 308 -28.94 -1.58 14.33
N ASP A 309 -28.42 -2.40 15.24
CA ASP A 309 -29.18 -2.86 16.40
C ASP A 309 -29.44 -1.73 17.41
N GLU A 310 -28.74 -0.60 17.28
CA GLU A 310 -28.97 0.63 18.04
C GLU A 310 -30.16 1.40 17.42
N GLY A 311 -31.31 1.35 18.11
CA GLY A 311 -32.50 2.06 17.66
C GLY A 311 -32.24 3.55 17.41
N GLY A 312 -32.54 4.02 16.20
CA GLY A 312 -32.33 5.41 15.80
C GLY A 312 -30.93 5.73 15.25
N VAL A 313 -30.07 4.73 15.03
CA VAL A 313 -28.76 4.91 14.39
C VAL A 313 -28.71 4.19 13.04
N LEU A 314 -28.28 4.92 11.99
CA LEU A 314 -28.00 4.39 10.66
C LEU A 314 -26.50 4.56 10.35
N LEU A 315 -25.85 3.48 9.91
CA LEU A 315 -24.48 3.55 9.40
C LEU A 315 -24.49 4.04 7.97
N VAL A 316 -23.60 4.98 7.65
CA VAL A 316 -23.29 5.32 6.27
C VAL A 316 -22.16 4.40 5.83
N THR A 317 -22.46 3.50 4.88
CA THR A 317 -21.51 2.51 4.37
C THR A 317 -21.15 2.78 2.92
N THR A 318 -20.02 2.23 2.47
CA THR A 318 -19.53 2.28 1.09
C THR A 318 -18.95 0.90 0.71
N PRO A 319 -18.76 0.54 -0.58
CA PRO A 319 -18.08 -0.71 -0.93
C PRO A 319 -16.72 -0.84 -0.24
N ASP A 320 -16.34 -2.06 0.13
CA ASP A 320 -15.07 -2.31 0.80
C ASP A 320 -13.93 -2.43 -0.21
N PHE A 321 -13.13 -1.35 -0.35
CA PHE A 321 -12.01 -1.29 -1.30
C PHE A 321 -10.73 -2.02 -0.82
N SER A 322 -10.82 -2.87 0.21
CA SER A 322 -9.65 -3.58 0.76
C SER A 322 -9.17 -4.75 -0.10
N SER A 323 -10.06 -5.38 -0.87
CA SER A 323 -9.73 -6.38 -1.88
C SER A 323 -10.82 -6.44 -2.96
N PRO A 324 -10.55 -7.05 -4.13
CA PRO A 324 -11.56 -7.23 -5.19
C PRO A 324 -12.79 -8.01 -4.72
N GLU A 325 -12.59 -9.05 -3.91
CA GLU A 325 -13.67 -9.84 -3.31
C GLU A 325 -14.48 -9.00 -2.32
N ALA A 326 -13.81 -8.24 -1.45
CA ALA A 326 -14.47 -7.36 -0.50
C ALA A 326 -15.30 -6.28 -1.22
N TYR A 327 -14.79 -5.72 -2.33
CA TYR A 327 -15.51 -4.72 -3.12
C TYR A 327 -16.83 -5.29 -3.68
N ARG A 328 -16.82 -6.55 -4.15
CA ARG A 328 -18.01 -7.19 -4.73
C ARG A 328 -19.03 -7.61 -3.68
N GLU A 329 -18.58 -8.05 -2.51
CA GLU A 329 -19.43 -8.77 -1.55
C GLU A 329 -19.77 -7.98 -0.29
N ARG A 330 -19.02 -6.92 0.01
CA ARG A 330 -19.06 -6.27 1.32
C ARG A 330 -19.17 -4.75 1.22
N THR A 331 -19.78 -4.20 2.25
CA THR A 331 -19.78 -2.78 2.57
C THR A 331 -19.04 -2.56 3.89
N THR A 332 -18.56 -1.34 4.09
CA THR A 332 -17.88 -0.90 5.31
C THR A 332 -18.37 0.48 5.72
N ASP A 333 -18.50 0.73 7.01
CA ASP A 333 -18.75 2.05 7.60
C ASP A 333 -17.46 2.89 7.73
N ASP A 334 -16.30 2.31 7.39
CA ASP A 334 -15.04 3.05 7.24
C ASP A 334 -14.93 3.67 5.84
N LEU A 335 -15.20 4.96 5.75
CA LEU A 335 -15.23 5.70 4.49
C LEU A 335 -13.83 6.08 3.97
N THR A 336 -12.76 5.72 4.69
CA THR A 336 -11.38 6.14 4.35
C THR A 336 -10.99 5.76 2.93
N GLY A 337 -11.24 4.50 2.52
CA GLY A 337 -10.93 4.02 1.18
C GLY A 337 -11.66 4.83 0.10
N ALA A 338 -12.97 5.00 0.21
CA ALA A 338 -13.73 5.78 -0.77
C ALA A 338 -13.26 7.24 -0.89
N LEU A 339 -12.94 7.87 0.25
CA LEU A 339 -12.62 9.29 0.31
C LEU A 339 -11.18 9.61 -0.12
N ILE A 340 -10.20 8.75 0.20
CA ILE A 340 -8.82 8.99 -0.23
C ILE A 340 -8.71 9.01 -1.76
N TRP A 341 -9.44 8.12 -2.43
CA TRP A 341 -9.44 8.05 -3.89
C TRP A 341 -10.09 9.27 -4.55
N GLN A 342 -11.17 9.79 -3.97
CA GLN A 342 -11.73 11.06 -4.40
C GLN A 342 -10.70 12.18 -4.31
N VAL A 343 -9.96 12.26 -3.20
CA VAL A 343 -8.93 13.30 -2.99
C VAL A 343 -7.81 13.17 -4.01
N GLU A 344 -7.27 11.97 -4.19
CA GLU A 344 -6.16 11.72 -5.11
C GLU A 344 -6.53 12.01 -6.56
N GLN A 345 -7.73 11.62 -7.00
CA GLN A 345 -8.23 11.92 -8.34
C GLN A 345 -8.31 13.44 -8.60
N VAL A 346 -8.83 14.20 -7.64
CA VAL A 346 -8.90 15.67 -7.74
C VAL A 346 -7.49 16.27 -7.74
N GLN A 347 -6.59 15.77 -6.88
CA GLN A 347 -5.21 16.23 -6.84
C GLN A 347 -4.46 15.94 -8.13
N LYS A 348 -4.63 14.77 -8.73
CA LYS A 348 -3.98 14.41 -9.99
C LYS A 348 -4.47 15.23 -11.17
N ALA A 349 -5.77 15.46 -11.30
CA ALA A 349 -6.30 16.37 -12.30
C ALA A 349 -5.73 17.79 -12.13
N ARG A 350 -5.66 18.30 -10.89
CA ARG A 350 -5.05 19.59 -10.59
C ARG A 350 -3.56 19.62 -10.94
N GLN A 351 -2.79 18.60 -10.57
CA GLN A 351 -1.37 18.48 -10.91
C GLN A 351 -1.16 18.50 -12.42
N ALA A 352 -2.07 17.89 -13.18
CA ALA A 352 -2.04 17.87 -14.63
C ALA A 352 -2.49 19.19 -15.31
N GLY A 353 -2.96 20.17 -14.54
CA GLY A 353 -3.53 21.41 -15.05
C GLY A 353 -4.74 21.16 -15.95
N VAL A 354 -5.60 20.20 -15.60
CA VAL A 354 -6.83 19.87 -16.32
C VAL A 354 -8.03 19.92 -15.38
N ASP A 355 -9.21 20.13 -15.97
CA ASP A 355 -10.47 19.92 -15.26
C ASP A 355 -10.70 18.43 -15.04
N ALA A 356 -11.09 18.07 -13.81
CA ALA A 356 -11.39 16.68 -13.46
C ALA A 356 -12.65 16.22 -14.19
N ALA A 357 -12.56 15.07 -14.87
CA ALA A 357 -13.68 14.35 -15.47
C ALA A 357 -13.94 13.09 -14.62
N PRO A 358 -14.78 13.16 -13.57
CA PRO A 358 -14.89 12.08 -12.60
C PRO A 358 -15.41 10.78 -13.23
N VAL A 359 -14.86 9.67 -12.76
CA VAL A 359 -15.32 8.31 -13.04
C VAL A 359 -15.86 7.75 -11.73
N ARG A 360 -16.96 7.02 -11.77
CA ARG A 360 -17.53 6.38 -10.57
C ARG A 360 -16.91 5.01 -10.38
N ALA A 361 -16.82 4.54 -9.14
CA ALA A 361 -16.35 3.19 -8.81
C ALA A 361 -17.13 2.09 -9.56
N THR A 362 -18.43 2.31 -9.78
CA THR A 362 -19.33 1.38 -10.48
C THR A 362 -19.35 1.56 -12.00
N GLU A 363 -18.52 2.45 -12.57
CA GLU A 363 -18.36 2.57 -14.02
C GLU A 363 -17.30 1.59 -14.51
N THR A 364 -17.53 0.99 -15.68
CA THR A 364 -16.64 -0.03 -16.21
C THR A 364 -15.48 0.54 -16.99
N ILE A 365 -14.34 -0.13 -16.87
CA ILE A 365 -13.12 0.07 -17.63
C ILE A 365 -12.98 -1.12 -18.57
N ALA A 366 -12.73 -0.84 -19.86
CA ALA A 366 -12.38 -1.88 -20.81
C ALA A 366 -10.94 -2.32 -20.55
N ILE A 367 -10.67 -3.62 -20.48
CA ILE A 367 -9.34 -4.12 -20.18
C ILE A 367 -9.05 -5.39 -20.97
N GLN A 368 -7.86 -5.51 -21.56
CA GLN A 368 -7.44 -6.76 -22.21
C GLN A 368 -7.33 -7.89 -21.19
N SER A 369 -7.70 -9.12 -21.56
CA SER A 369 -7.60 -10.30 -20.70
C SER A 369 -6.20 -10.43 -20.10
N ALA A 370 -5.15 -10.34 -20.93
CA ALA A 370 -3.77 -10.44 -20.44
C ALA A 370 -3.38 -9.30 -19.49
N ALA A 371 -3.91 -8.10 -19.68
CA ALA A 371 -3.66 -6.99 -18.77
C ALA A 371 -4.36 -7.20 -17.43
N LEU A 372 -5.60 -7.69 -17.44
CA LEU A 372 -6.35 -8.01 -16.24
C LEU A 372 -5.68 -9.15 -15.46
N ASP A 373 -5.28 -10.22 -16.16
CA ASP A 373 -4.62 -11.37 -15.54
C ASP A 373 -3.29 -10.94 -14.89
N ALA A 374 -2.48 -10.13 -15.58
CA ALA A 374 -1.23 -9.59 -15.02
C ALA A 374 -1.48 -8.73 -13.76
N ILE A 375 -2.52 -7.89 -13.76
CA ILE A 375 -2.89 -7.05 -12.61
C ILE A 375 -3.34 -7.92 -11.42
N VAL A 376 -4.21 -8.90 -11.66
CA VAL A 376 -4.73 -9.78 -10.60
C VAL A 376 -3.63 -10.67 -10.01
N LEU A 377 -2.68 -11.10 -10.83
CA LEU A 377 -1.54 -11.93 -10.41
C LEU A 377 -0.35 -11.10 -9.87
N GLY A 378 -0.42 -9.77 -9.93
CA GLY A 378 0.68 -8.90 -9.50
C GLY A 378 1.94 -9.02 -10.38
N GLU A 379 1.79 -9.43 -11.64
CA GLU A 379 2.92 -9.63 -12.55
C GLU A 379 3.46 -8.28 -13.07
N PRO A 380 4.79 -8.07 -13.08
CA PRO A 380 5.38 -6.85 -13.61
C PRO A 380 5.14 -6.77 -15.13
N SER A 381 4.25 -5.85 -15.52
CA SER A 381 3.89 -5.61 -16.92
C SER A 381 3.91 -4.13 -17.27
N ALA A 382 3.98 -3.86 -18.58
CA ALA A 382 3.76 -2.52 -19.11
C ALA A 382 2.29 -2.38 -19.49
N PHE A 383 1.68 -1.25 -19.16
CA PHE A 383 0.28 -0.98 -19.48
C PHE A 383 0.15 0.34 -20.21
N ILE A 384 -0.73 0.38 -21.19
CA ILE A 384 -1.18 1.62 -21.82
C ILE A 384 -2.62 1.80 -21.40
N MET A 385 -2.91 2.95 -20.78
CA MET A 385 -4.24 3.30 -20.33
C MET A 385 -4.66 4.57 -21.07
N GLU A 386 -5.78 4.50 -21.79
CA GLU A 386 -6.26 5.58 -22.63
C GLU A 386 -7.75 5.86 -22.38
N ARG A 387 -8.13 7.13 -22.38
CA ARG A 387 -9.52 7.55 -22.26
C ARG A 387 -10.04 8.13 -23.56
N TYR A 388 -10.99 7.45 -24.18
CA TYR A 388 -11.61 7.90 -25.42
C TYR A 388 -12.97 8.55 -25.20
N GLU A 389 -13.39 9.33 -26.18
CA GLU A 389 -14.77 9.75 -26.29
C GLU A 389 -15.61 8.53 -26.70
N LEU A 390 -16.71 8.29 -25.99
CA LEU A 390 -17.63 7.21 -26.33
C LEU A 390 -18.61 7.68 -27.40
N ASP A 391 -18.85 6.83 -28.40
CA ASP A 391 -19.86 7.11 -29.41
C ASP A 391 -21.25 7.29 -28.78
N PRO A 392 -22.09 8.23 -29.29
CA PRO A 392 -23.44 8.42 -28.78
C PRO A 392 -24.23 7.11 -28.72
N GLY A 393 -24.75 6.77 -27.53
CA GLY A 393 -25.52 5.55 -27.28
C GLY A 393 -24.70 4.30 -26.95
N THR A 394 -23.37 4.42 -26.80
CA THR A 394 -22.47 3.33 -26.36
C THR A 394 -22.00 3.48 -24.91
N ASP A 395 -22.50 4.49 -24.19
CA ASP A 395 -22.11 4.84 -22.83
C ASP A 395 -22.61 3.86 -21.76
N THR A 396 -23.42 2.86 -22.15
CA THR A 396 -23.90 1.80 -21.27
C THR A 396 -23.71 0.41 -21.89
N LEU A 397 -23.34 -0.57 -21.06
CA LEU A 397 -23.39 -1.99 -21.38
C LEU A 397 -24.84 -2.50 -21.44
N THR A 398 -25.01 -3.73 -21.93
CA THR A 398 -26.34 -4.37 -22.06
C THR A 398 -27.06 -4.58 -20.75
N ASP A 399 -26.32 -4.66 -19.63
CA ASP A 399 -26.86 -4.78 -18.27
C ASP A 399 -27.17 -3.41 -17.62
N GLY A 400 -26.94 -2.31 -18.34
CA GLY A 400 -27.15 -0.94 -17.87
C GLY A 400 -25.94 -0.31 -17.18
N THR A 401 -24.83 -1.05 -17.02
CA THR A 401 -23.62 -0.50 -16.40
C THR A 401 -22.99 0.55 -17.30
N ARG A 402 -22.65 1.71 -16.74
CA ARG A 402 -22.06 2.81 -17.49
C ARG A 402 -20.59 2.53 -17.81
N ARG A 403 -20.15 2.88 -19.02
CA ARG A 403 -18.75 2.84 -19.42
C ARG A 403 -18.06 4.14 -19.05
N SER A 404 -16.84 4.05 -18.52
CA SER A 404 -16.03 5.22 -18.12
C SER A 404 -15.32 5.93 -19.29
N GLY A 405 -15.18 5.23 -20.42
CA GLY A 405 -14.35 5.63 -21.57
C GLY A 405 -12.89 5.22 -21.45
N TRP A 406 -12.46 4.67 -20.29
CA TRP A 406 -11.13 4.14 -20.11
C TRP A 406 -10.95 2.75 -20.74
N SER A 407 -9.77 2.54 -21.32
CA SER A 407 -9.28 1.26 -21.80
C SER A 407 -7.88 1.00 -21.27
N ILE A 408 -7.58 -0.24 -20.87
CA ILE A 408 -6.25 -0.69 -20.47
C ILE A 408 -5.82 -1.84 -21.36
N VAL A 409 -4.65 -1.69 -21.97
CA VAL A 409 -4.05 -2.69 -22.85
C VAL A 409 -2.61 -2.99 -22.43
N THR A 410 -2.12 -4.17 -22.74
CA THR A 410 -0.72 -4.54 -22.56
C THR A 410 -0.07 -4.83 -23.93
N PRO A 411 1.13 -4.32 -24.20
CA PRO A 411 1.84 -4.62 -25.44
C PRO A 411 2.34 -6.08 -25.49
N SER A 412 2.32 -6.82 -24.38
CA SER A 412 2.78 -8.21 -24.33
C SER A 412 1.78 -9.24 -24.89
N ALA A 413 0.52 -8.86 -25.13
CA ALA A 413 -0.53 -9.77 -25.62
C ALA A 413 -0.24 -10.30 -27.04
N GLN A 414 -0.05 -11.62 -27.16
CA GLN A 414 0.33 -12.30 -28.39
C GLN A 414 -0.85 -13.00 -29.08
N THR A 415 -1.80 -13.52 -28.32
CA THR A 415 -2.96 -14.26 -28.83
C THR A 415 -4.23 -13.42 -28.88
N ASP A 416 -5.23 -13.87 -29.65
CA ASP A 416 -6.53 -13.19 -29.72
C ASP A 416 -7.31 -13.28 -28.39
N GLU A 417 -7.10 -14.35 -27.62
CA GLU A 417 -7.68 -14.51 -26.28
C GLU A 417 -7.07 -13.51 -25.28
N GLU A 418 -5.76 -13.35 -25.30
CA GLU A 418 -5.03 -12.36 -24.50
C GLU A 418 -5.44 -10.92 -24.84
N ARG A 419 -5.74 -10.64 -26.12
CA ARG A 419 -6.21 -9.34 -26.61
C ARG A 419 -7.71 -9.11 -26.42
N ALA A 420 -8.47 -10.14 -26.04
CA ALA A 420 -9.92 -10.00 -25.86
C ALA A 420 -10.21 -8.97 -24.76
N LEU A 421 -11.16 -8.06 -25.02
CA LEU A 421 -11.56 -7.04 -24.06
C LEU A 421 -12.58 -7.61 -23.08
N ARG A 422 -12.31 -7.39 -21.79
CA ARG A 422 -13.19 -7.61 -20.65
C ARG A 422 -13.60 -6.26 -20.07
N ASN A 423 -14.61 -6.26 -19.21
CA ASN A 423 -15.01 -5.09 -18.45
C ASN A 423 -14.77 -5.38 -16.97
N ILE A 424 -14.20 -4.42 -16.26
CA ILE A 424 -14.02 -4.43 -14.81
C ILE A 424 -14.53 -3.11 -14.24
N ASP A 425 -15.17 -3.15 -13.08
CA ASP A 425 -15.56 -1.93 -12.37
C ASP A 425 -14.31 -1.13 -11.99
N ALA A 426 -14.39 0.21 -12.07
CA ALA A 426 -13.28 1.07 -11.68
C ALA A 426 -12.86 0.89 -10.22
N GLY A 427 -13.83 0.62 -9.32
CA GLY A 427 -13.58 0.31 -7.91
C GLY A 427 -12.93 -1.05 -7.69
N GLU A 428 -13.33 -2.05 -8.49
CA GLU A 428 -12.71 -3.37 -8.44
C GLU A 428 -11.26 -3.34 -8.95
N LEU A 429 -11.02 -2.67 -10.08
CA LEU A 429 -9.66 -2.48 -10.61
C LEU A 429 -8.76 -1.82 -9.57
N GLN A 430 -9.26 -0.82 -8.86
CA GLN A 430 -8.54 -0.13 -7.80
C GLN A 430 -8.24 -1.03 -6.59
N ALA A 431 -9.16 -1.93 -6.26
CA ALA A 431 -8.96 -2.91 -5.21
C ALA A 431 -7.94 -4.00 -5.62
N CYS A 432 -7.80 -4.28 -6.92
CA CYS A 432 -6.74 -5.13 -7.46
C CYS A 432 -5.38 -4.41 -7.44
N ASP A 433 -5.33 -3.20 -7.98
CA ASP A 433 -4.11 -2.42 -8.14
C ASP A 433 -4.39 -0.92 -8.00
N ARG A 434 -3.75 -0.35 -6.98
CA ARG A 434 -3.89 1.05 -6.58
C ARG A 434 -3.28 2.04 -7.58
N THR A 435 -2.43 1.57 -8.49
CA THR A 435 -1.68 2.38 -9.45
C THR A 435 -2.59 3.23 -10.34
N PHE A 436 -3.72 2.68 -10.77
CA PHE A 436 -4.59 3.33 -11.77
C PHE A 436 -5.57 4.33 -11.16
N GLY A 437 -6.01 4.09 -9.92
CA GLY A 437 -7.04 4.85 -9.21
C GLY A 437 -6.88 6.37 -9.25
N PRO A 438 -5.67 6.93 -8.99
CA PRO A 438 -5.43 8.38 -9.00
C PRO A 438 -5.70 9.03 -10.36
N TYR A 439 -5.59 8.30 -11.47
CA TYR A 439 -5.64 8.85 -12.82
C TYR A 439 -7.04 8.80 -13.45
N LEU A 440 -7.99 8.12 -12.83
CA LEU A 440 -9.33 7.88 -13.40
C LEU A 440 -10.11 9.16 -13.70
N ALA A 441 -9.83 10.25 -12.99
CA ALA A 441 -10.47 11.54 -13.20
C ALA A 441 -9.82 12.41 -14.29
N LEU A 442 -8.79 11.92 -14.99
CA LEU A 442 -8.22 12.65 -16.13
C LEU A 442 -9.18 12.66 -17.33
N PRO A 443 -9.23 13.75 -18.13
CA PRO A 443 -10.23 13.94 -19.17
C PRO A 443 -10.05 13.00 -20.36
N VAL A 444 -11.05 12.98 -21.25
CA VAL A 444 -10.95 12.34 -22.57
C VAL A 444 -9.74 12.87 -23.34
N GLY A 445 -9.06 11.98 -24.07
CA GLY A 445 -7.78 12.24 -24.73
C GLY A 445 -6.58 11.96 -23.84
N SER A 446 -6.77 11.54 -22.58
CA SER A 446 -5.66 11.16 -21.72
C SER A 446 -5.08 9.82 -22.13
N LEU A 447 -3.77 9.80 -22.40
CA LEU A 447 -2.98 8.62 -22.74
C LEU A 447 -1.85 8.47 -21.72
N LEU A 448 -1.85 7.35 -21.00
CA LEU A 448 -0.94 7.05 -19.90
C LEU A 448 -0.17 5.77 -20.21
N GLN A 449 1.12 5.76 -19.91
CA GLN A 449 1.96 4.58 -20.03
C GLN A 449 2.54 4.24 -18.67
N PHE A 450 2.35 3.00 -18.25
CA PHE A 450 2.88 2.45 -17.02
C PHE A 450 3.89 1.36 -17.31
N ALA A 451 4.94 1.28 -16.50
CA ALA A 451 5.88 0.17 -16.50
C ALA A 451 6.44 -0.03 -15.10
N GLY A 452 6.45 -1.29 -14.63
CA GLY A 452 6.96 -1.62 -13.29
C GLY A 452 6.15 -0.99 -12.15
N GLY A 453 4.82 -0.85 -12.33
CA GLY A 453 3.94 -0.21 -11.34
C GLY A 453 4.01 1.33 -11.31
N GLU A 454 4.84 1.95 -12.15
CA GLU A 454 5.00 3.41 -12.17
C GLU A 454 4.52 4.03 -13.48
N LEU A 455 4.03 5.27 -13.41
CA LEU A 455 3.70 6.07 -14.58
C LEU A 455 4.99 6.56 -15.26
N GLN A 456 5.22 6.14 -16.50
CA GLN A 456 6.37 6.50 -17.31
C GLN A 456 6.13 7.75 -18.16
N SER A 457 4.92 7.87 -18.72
CA SER A 457 4.53 9.04 -19.50
C SER A 457 3.02 9.26 -19.44
N ALA A 458 2.60 10.52 -19.59
CA ALA A 458 1.20 10.90 -19.60
C ALA A 458 1.00 12.10 -20.52
N HIS A 459 0.11 11.97 -21.49
CA HIS A 459 -0.17 12.98 -22.49
C HIS A 459 -1.68 13.25 -22.58
N LEU A 460 -2.03 14.50 -22.81
CA LEU A 460 -3.35 14.89 -23.28
C LEU A 460 -3.29 15.05 -24.79
N VAL A 461 -3.95 14.15 -25.50
CA VAL A 461 -4.00 14.09 -26.96
C VAL A 461 -5.19 14.90 -27.47
N ASP A 462 -4.93 15.75 -28.46
CA ASP A 462 -5.93 16.46 -29.24
C ASP A 462 -6.25 15.62 -30.48
N GLN A 463 -7.38 14.90 -30.45
CA GLN A 463 -7.72 13.92 -31.48
C GLN A 463 -7.81 14.54 -32.88
N ALA A 464 -8.37 15.75 -33.00
CA ALA A 464 -8.48 16.43 -34.28
C ALA A 464 -7.10 16.74 -34.88
N LYS A 465 -6.16 17.21 -34.05
CA LYS A 465 -4.77 17.44 -34.50
C LYS A 465 -4.03 16.14 -34.78
N LEU A 466 -4.30 15.09 -34.01
CA LEU A 466 -3.72 13.78 -34.28
C LEU A 466 -4.15 13.28 -35.66
N ASP A 467 -5.43 13.38 -35.99
CA ASP A 467 -5.96 13.01 -37.31
C ASP A 467 -5.33 13.85 -38.43
N GLU A 468 -5.14 15.16 -38.23
CA GLU A 468 -4.43 16.03 -39.17
C GLU A 468 -2.97 15.61 -39.38
N VAL A 469 -2.25 15.25 -38.31
CA VAL A 469 -0.87 14.78 -38.37
C VAL A 469 -0.77 13.46 -39.13
N LEU A 470 -1.66 12.51 -38.83
CA LEU A 470 -1.71 11.21 -39.50
C LEU A 470 -2.08 11.35 -40.99
N ALA A 471 -2.98 12.28 -41.33
CA ALA A 471 -3.39 12.55 -42.71
C ALA A 471 -2.26 13.13 -43.60
N ARG A 472 -1.21 13.74 -43.01
CA ARG A 472 -0.04 14.23 -43.77
C ARG A 472 0.80 13.10 -44.36
N GLY A 473 0.59 11.85 -43.93
CA GLY A 473 1.28 10.69 -44.49
C GLY A 473 2.78 10.62 -44.18
N GLU A 474 3.24 11.36 -43.16
CA GLU A 474 4.60 11.27 -42.66
C GLU A 474 4.74 9.98 -41.85
N TYR A 475 5.77 9.16 -42.14
CA TYR A 475 6.08 7.98 -41.34
C TYR A 475 6.65 8.41 -39.99
N ARG A 476 5.75 8.59 -39.01
CA ARG A 476 6.08 8.84 -37.60
C ARG A 476 5.43 7.77 -36.73
N THR A 477 6.16 7.28 -35.74
CA THR A 477 5.63 6.45 -34.66
C THR A 477 4.76 7.30 -33.72
N MET A 478 3.85 6.67 -32.97
CA MET A 478 3.02 7.39 -32.00
C MET A 478 3.89 8.12 -30.94
N GLY A 479 5.00 7.51 -30.51
CA GLY A 479 5.95 8.16 -29.61
C GLY A 479 6.57 9.44 -30.18
N GLU A 480 6.92 9.46 -31.47
CA GLU A 480 7.43 10.67 -32.14
C GLU A 480 6.35 11.75 -32.27
N VAL A 481 5.10 11.36 -32.54
CA VAL A 481 3.97 12.30 -32.59
C VAL A 481 3.74 12.92 -31.21
N LEU A 482 3.72 12.12 -30.14
CA LEU A 482 3.54 12.62 -28.77
C LEU A 482 4.70 13.52 -28.32
N ALA A 483 5.94 13.17 -28.66
CA ALA A 483 7.12 13.95 -28.32
C ALA A 483 7.20 15.29 -29.09
N SER A 484 6.60 15.37 -30.28
CA SER A 484 6.63 16.59 -31.10
C SER A 484 5.80 17.74 -30.53
N GLY A 485 4.81 17.44 -29.67
CA GLY A 485 3.86 18.43 -29.16
C GLY A 485 2.83 18.93 -30.19
N GLU A 486 2.84 18.39 -31.43
CA GLU A 486 1.91 18.83 -32.48
C GLU A 486 0.46 18.45 -32.19
N ALA A 487 0.25 17.25 -31.63
CA ALA A 487 -1.07 16.67 -31.38
C ALA A 487 -1.29 16.29 -29.91
N SER A 488 -0.33 16.57 -29.02
CA SER A 488 -0.50 16.31 -27.59
C SER A 488 0.30 17.28 -26.73
N ARG A 489 -0.03 17.34 -25.45
CA ARG A 489 0.80 17.99 -24.43
C ARG A 489 1.06 17.03 -23.27
N PRO A 490 2.22 17.08 -22.61
CA PRO A 490 2.42 16.32 -21.38
C PRO A 490 1.43 16.79 -20.29
N LEU A 491 0.92 15.84 -19.51
CA LEU A 491 0.04 16.12 -18.37
C LEU A 491 0.86 16.48 -17.13
N PHE A 492 1.92 15.74 -16.84
CA PHE A 492 2.81 16.00 -15.70
C PHE A 492 4.16 16.45 -16.23
N VAL A 493 4.45 17.74 -16.09
CA VAL A 493 5.76 18.31 -16.42
C VAL A 493 6.43 18.62 -15.09
N ASP A 494 7.68 18.19 -14.91
CA ASP A 494 8.46 18.63 -13.75
C ASP A 494 8.42 20.16 -13.70
N ALA A 495 7.93 20.72 -12.59
CA ALA A 495 7.99 22.14 -12.35
C ALA A 495 9.47 22.51 -12.21
N GLY A 496 10.06 22.97 -13.32
CA GLY A 496 11.45 23.43 -13.38
C GLY A 496 11.72 24.64 -12.52
#